data_AF-U5VUX0-F1
#
_entry.id   AF-U5VUX0-F1
#
_cell.length_a   1.000
_cell.length_b   1.000
_cell.length_c   1.000
_cell.angle_alpha   90.00
_cell.angle_beta   90.00
_cell.angle_gamma   90.00
#
_symmetry.space_group_name_H-M   'P 1'
#
loop_
_entity.id
_entity.type
_entity.pdbx_description
1 polymer ?
#
loop_
_entity_poly.entity_id
_entity_poly.type
_entity_poly.pdbx_seq_one_letter_code
_entity_poly.pdbx_strand_id
1 'polypeptide(L)'
;MIDANRGLRRPGLALTLVLVTLGPVLLALAGLLHPTGLSAATAHRWMWLHIVLLPIFPLLALGFVVLLRERPRAGVPRVARMIAWICAAVYAVGYTGLDAVAGIGAGTVAGQPGDPTELRRLVVALYEAGDRLGAVGVYAFLAATLAASVALGSRHGLRVLPGTVVLLVAGWSFIDSHIFSPRGVQTMLAMAVGFALWTWAAARRNGPAATKPADATDG
;
A
#
# COMPACT_ATOMS: atom_id res chain seq x y z
N MET A 1 35.72 -11.81 -19.93
CA MET A 1 34.56 -11.17 -20.58
C MET A 1 33.32 -11.95 -20.18
N ILE A 2 32.68 -11.56 -19.07
CA ILE A 2 31.49 -12.25 -18.53
C ILE A 2 30.28 -11.43 -18.95
N ASP A 3 29.36 -12.05 -19.69
CA ASP A 3 28.07 -11.47 -20.09
C ASP A 3 27.21 -11.17 -18.86
N ALA A 4 27.38 -9.96 -18.30
CA ALA A 4 26.61 -9.42 -17.19
C ALA A 4 25.25 -8.86 -17.63
N ASN A 5 24.69 -9.37 -18.74
CA ASN A 5 23.45 -8.87 -19.33
C ASN A 5 22.29 -9.87 -19.18
N ARG A 6 22.22 -10.57 -18.05
CA ARG A 6 20.96 -11.20 -17.61
C ARG A 6 20.02 -10.08 -17.17
N GLY A 7 19.43 -9.39 -18.13
CA GLY A 7 18.30 -8.50 -17.88
C GLY A 7 17.26 -9.29 -17.08
N LEU A 8 17.06 -8.92 -15.82
CA LEU A 8 16.08 -9.52 -14.93
C LEU A 8 14.75 -9.61 -15.69
N ARG A 9 14.35 -10.84 -16.03
CA ARG A 9 13.09 -11.09 -16.73
C ARG A 9 11.99 -10.43 -15.91
N ARG A 10 11.13 -9.65 -16.57
CA ARG A 10 9.96 -9.06 -15.91
C ARG A 10 9.17 -10.20 -15.27
N PRO A 11 8.77 -10.08 -13.99
CA PRO A 11 7.88 -11.06 -13.39
C PRO A 11 6.61 -11.15 -14.24
N GLY A 12 6.11 -12.38 -14.42
CA GLY A 12 4.85 -12.60 -15.12
C GLY A 12 3.69 -11.85 -14.45
N LEU A 13 2.58 -11.73 -15.17
CA LEU A 13 1.38 -11.04 -14.68
C LEU A 13 0.93 -11.60 -13.31
N ALA A 14 0.90 -12.93 -13.16
CA ALA A 14 0.51 -13.59 -11.92
C ALA A 14 1.39 -13.19 -10.73
N LEU A 15 2.72 -13.24 -10.88
CA LEU A 15 3.64 -12.83 -9.81
C LEU A 15 3.52 -11.33 -9.50
N THR A 16 3.31 -10.49 -10.51
CA THR A 16 3.07 -9.06 -10.29
C THR A 16 1.79 -8.84 -9.47
N LEU A 17 0.69 -9.51 -9.82
CA LEU A 17 -0.56 -9.44 -9.05
C LEU A 17 -0.34 -9.87 -7.61
N VAL A 18 0.29 -11.02 -7.37
CA VAL A 18 0.61 -11.50 -6.01
C VAL A 18 1.38 -10.43 -5.23
N LEU A 19 2.46 -9.88 -5.79
CA LEU A 19 3.28 -8.91 -5.09
C LEU A 19 2.51 -7.62 -4.73
N VAL A 20 1.66 -7.11 -5.62
CA VAL A 20 0.95 -5.84 -5.37
C VAL A 20 -0.29 -6.02 -4.49
N THR A 21 -0.87 -7.22 -4.43
CA THR A 21 -2.06 -7.49 -3.59
C THR A 21 -1.73 -8.13 -2.25
N LEU A 22 -0.51 -8.66 -2.06
CA LEU A 22 -0.14 -9.39 -0.84
C LEU A 22 -0.36 -8.55 0.43
N GLY A 23 0.22 -7.35 0.49
CA GLY A 23 0.07 -6.45 1.63
C GLY A 23 -1.40 -6.19 2.00
N PRO A 24 -2.22 -5.62 1.10
CA PRO A 24 -3.62 -5.34 1.41
C PRO A 24 -4.43 -6.60 1.77
N VAL A 25 -4.22 -7.74 1.13
CA VAL A 25 -4.94 -8.97 1.47
C VAL A 25 -4.58 -9.46 2.88
N LEU A 26 -3.29 -9.45 3.25
CA LEU A 26 -2.86 -9.83 4.60
C LEU A 26 -3.44 -8.89 5.66
N LEU A 27 -3.49 -7.58 5.38
CA LEU A 27 -4.10 -6.59 6.27
C LEU A 27 -5.62 -6.77 6.39
N ALA A 28 -6.31 -7.14 5.30
CA ALA A 28 -7.73 -7.47 5.34
C ALA A 28 -7.99 -8.68 6.26
N LEU A 29 -7.17 -9.73 6.16
CA LEU A 29 -7.25 -10.90 7.03
C LEU A 29 -6.96 -10.54 8.49
N ALA A 30 -5.94 -9.72 8.75
CA ALA A 30 -5.65 -9.22 10.09
C ALA A 30 -6.82 -8.39 10.66
N GLY A 31 -7.48 -7.58 9.84
CA GLY A 31 -8.66 -6.82 10.22
C GLY A 31 -9.84 -7.69 10.66
N LEU A 32 -10.03 -8.87 10.06
CA LEU A 32 -11.03 -9.85 10.50
C LEU A 32 -10.69 -10.46 11.87
N LEU A 33 -9.40 -10.55 12.20
CA LEU A 33 -8.89 -11.09 13.45
C LEU A 33 -8.61 -10.00 14.50
N HIS A 34 -8.82 -8.73 14.16
CA HIS A 34 -8.50 -7.61 15.04
C HIS A 34 -9.52 -7.52 16.20
N PRO A 35 -9.08 -7.37 17.47
CA PRO A 35 -10.01 -7.09 18.56
C PRO A 35 -10.78 -5.80 18.33
N THR A 36 -12.08 -5.76 18.63
CA THR A 36 -12.92 -4.57 18.40
C THR A 36 -12.60 -3.39 19.31
N GLY A 37 -11.88 -3.64 20.40
CA GLY A 37 -11.45 -2.60 21.32
C GLY A 37 -10.28 -3.05 22.19
N LEU A 38 -9.57 -2.05 22.72
CA LEU A 38 -8.47 -2.27 23.65
C LEU A 38 -8.97 -2.19 25.09
N SER A 39 -8.69 -3.25 25.84
CA SER A 39 -8.98 -3.42 27.27
C SER A 39 -7.91 -4.30 27.89
N ALA A 40 -7.86 -4.42 29.22
CA ALA A 40 -6.95 -5.35 29.87
C ALA A 40 -7.10 -6.79 29.35
N ALA A 41 -8.32 -7.23 29.05
CA ALA A 41 -8.60 -8.58 28.53
C ALA A 41 -8.11 -8.78 27.08
N THR A 42 -8.07 -7.72 26.26
CA THR A 42 -7.68 -7.80 24.85
C THR A 42 -6.26 -7.32 24.57
N ALA A 43 -5.61 -6.70 25.55
CA ALA A 43 -4.29 -6.09 25.47
C ALA A 43 -3.21 -6.99 24.86
N HIS A 44 -3.11 -8.23 25.35
CA HIS A 44 -2.11 -9.18 24.88
C HIS A 44 -2.28 -9.53 23.40
N ARG A 45 -3.52 -9.85 22.98
CA ARG A 45 -3.84 -10.16 21.58
C ARG A 45 -3.65 -8.94 20.68
N TRP A 46 -4.04 -7.76 21.15
CA TRP A 46 -3.86 -6.50 20.44
C TRP A 46 -2.36 -6.26 20.16
N MET A 47 -1.52 -6.27 21.19
CA MET A 47 -0.08 -6.05 21.07
C MET A 47 0.58 -7.04 20.10
N TRP A 48 0.35 -8.35 20.26
CA TRP A 48 0.97 -9.35 19.40
C TRP A 48 0.53 -9.27 17.95
N LEU A 49 -0.74 -8.94 17.71
CA LEU A 49 -1.22 -8.69 16.35
C LEU A 49 -0.41 -7.55 15.71
N HIS A 50 -0.19 -6.44 16.42
CA HIS A 50 0.55 -5.30 15.89
C HIS A 50 2.06 -5.59 15.74
N ILE A 51 2.65 -6.43 16.60
CA ILE A 51 4.02 -6.93 16.38
C ILE A 51 4.12 -7.68 15.05
N VAL A 52 3.13 -8.52 14.72
CA VAL A 52 3.08 -9.25 13.44
C VAL A 52 2.80 -8.30 12.27
N LEU A 53 2.03 -7.23 12.50
CA LEU A 53 1.67 -6.25 11.48
C LEU A 53 2.78 -5.25 11.14
N LEU A 54 3.76 -5.02 12.03
CA LEU A 54 4.94 -4.17 11.77
C LEU A 54 5.59 -4.44 10.41
N PRO A 55 5.93 -5.69 10.01
CA PRO A 55 6.47 -5.97 8.69
C PRO A 55 5.40 -6.00 7.57
N ILE A 56 4.11 -6.08 7.89
CA ILE A 56 3.01 -6.24 6.92
C ILE A 56 2.50 -4.89 6.40
N PHE A 57 2.28 -3.91 7.27
CA PHE A 57 1.88 -2.55 6.86
C PHE A 57 2.76 -1.94 5.76
N PRO A 58 4.10 -1.94 5.86
CA PRO A 58 4.94 -1.37 4.80
C PRO A 58 4.82 -2.13 3.46
N LEU A 59 4.26 -3.35 3.41
CA LEU A 59 4.03 -4.07 2.16
C LEU A 59 2.99 -3.40 1.25
N LEU A 60 2.11 -2.53 1.78
CA LEU A 60 1.25 -1.71 0.92
C LEU A 60 2.06 -0.80 -0.03
N ALA A 61 3.27 -0.40 0.36
CA ALA A 61 4.18 0.36 -0.50
C ALA A 61 4.69 -0.46 -1.71
N LEU A 62 4.64 -1.80 -1.63
CA LEU A 62 5.14 -2.69 -2.67
C LEU A 62 4.40 -2.52 -3.99
N GLY A 63 3.11 -2.16 -3.93
CA GLY A 63 2.31 -1.82 -5.11
C GLY A 63 2.97 -0.74 -5.96
N PHE A 64 3.45 0.34 -5.33
CA PHE A 64 4.15 1.43 -6.02
C PHE A 64 5.53 1.00 -6.52
N VAL A 65 6.31 0.29 -5.70
CA VAL A 65 7.66 -0.15 -6.07
C VAL A 65 7.64 -1.08 -7.28
N VAL A 66 6.75 -2.06 -7.28
CA VAL A 66 6.65 -3.08 -8.35
C VAL A 66 6.13 -2.47 -9.65
N LEU A 67 5.08 -1.64 -9.59
CA LEU A 67 4.45 -1.06 -10.78
C LEU A 67 5.29 0.07 -11.39
N LEU A 68 6.09 0.76 -10.59
CA LEU A 68 6.97 1.84 -11.04
C LEU A 68 8.42 1.40 -11.27
N ARG A 69 8.73 0.09 -11.26
CA ARG A 69 10.10 -0.43 -11.40
C ARG A 69 10.82 0.04 -12.66
N GLU A 70 10.07 0.28 -13.72
CA GLU A 70 10.64 0.71 -14.99
C GLU A 70 11.10 2.17 -14.91
N ARG A 71 12.29 2.45 -15.44
CA ARG A 71 12.89 3.78 -15.37
C ARG A 71 12.51 4.64 -16.58
N PRO A 72 11.63 5.66 -16.47
CA PRO A 72 11.55 6.72 -17.45
C PRO A 72 12.92 7.37 -17.71
N ARG A 73 13.19 7.69 -18.99
CA ARG A 73 14.47 8.28 -19.44
C ARG A 73 14.68 9.69 -18.86
N ALA A 74 13.67 10.56 -18.94
CA ALA A 74 13.70 11.93 -18.42
C ALA A 74 12.28 12.53 -18.25
N GLY A 75 12.20 13.76 -17.72
CA GLY A 75 10.98 14.58 -17.69
C GLY A 75 10.03 14.29 -16.53
N VAL A 76 8.80 14.81 -16.66
CA VAL A 76 7.72 14.72 -15.66
C VAL A 76 7.51 13.28 -15.13
N PRO A 77 7.48 12.22 -15.96
CA PRO A 77 7.29 10.86 -15.45
C PRO A 77 8.41 10.36 -14.53
N ARG A 78 9.65 10.86 -14.70
CA ARG A 78 10.77 10.53 -13.82
C ARG A 78 10.61 11.18 -12.45
N VAL A 79 10.23 12.46 -12.42
CA VAL A 79 10.00 13.22 -11.19
C VAL A 79 8.81 12.62 -10.43
N ALA A 80 7.69 12.37 -11.12
CA ALA A 80 6.50 11.76 -10.53
C ALA A 80 6.81 10.37 -9.91
N ARG A 81 7.64 9.56 -10.58
CA ARG A 81 8.12 8.29 -10.01
C ARG A 81 8.90 8.49 -8.71
N MET A 82 9.82 9.45 -8.67
CA MET A 82 10.63 9.72 -7.48
C MET A 82 9.75 10.19 -6.31
N ILE A 83 8.82 11.11 -6.58
CA ILE A 83 7.84 11.56 -5.59
C ILE A 83 7.04 10.38 -5.06
N ALA A 84 6.52 9.52 -5.95
CA ALA A 84 5.76 8.34 -5.55
C ALA A 84 6.56 7.41 -4.62
N TRP A 85 7.85 7.17 -4.91
CA TRP A 85 8.70 6.35 -4.04
C TRP A 85 9.02 7.00 -2.70
N ILE A 86 9.31 8.30 -2.68
CA ILE A 86 9.54 9.04 -1.42
C ILE A 86 8.27 8.98 -0.56
N CYS A 87 7.11 9.29 -1.14
CA CYS A 87 5.83 9.22 -0.45
C CYS A 87 5.48 7.79 0.00
N ALA A 88 5.79 6.77 -0.79
CA ALA A 88 5.61 5.37 -0.38
C ALA A 88 6.53 4.98 0.80
N ALA A 89 7.76 5.51 0.85
CA ALA A 89 8.65 5.33 1.99
C ALA A 89 8.15 6.06 3.24
N VAL A 90 7.66 7.30 3.10
CA VAL A 90 7.03 8.05 4.20
C VAL A 90 5.79 7.33 4.71
N TYR A 91 4.96 6.78 3.83
CA TYR A 91 3.85 5.90 4.20
C TYR A 91 4.34 4.72 5.05
N ALA A 92 5.34 3.97 4.56
CA ALA A 92 5.86 2.80 5.24
C ALA A 92 6.36 3.15 6.66
N VAL A 93 7.13 4.23 6.79
CA VAL A 93 7.65 4.70 8.09
C VAL A 93 6.51 5.18 9.00
N GLY A 94 5.62 6.03 8.49
CA GLY A 94 4.52 6.59 9.28
C GLY A 94 3.58 5.53 9.82
N TYR A 95 3.19 4.56 8.98
CA TYR A 95 2.28 3.50 9.39
C TYR A 95 2.94 2.47 10.32
N THR A 96 4.22 2.15 10.10
CA THR A 96 5.00 1.33 11.06
C THR A 96 5.14 2.05 12.40
N GLY A 97 5.36 3.37 12.38
CA GLY A 97 5.43 4.20 13.59
C GLY A 97 4.11 4.23 14.36
N LEU A 98 2.98 4.39 13.66
CA LEU A 98 1.66 4.25 14.27
C LEU A 98 1.52 2.89 14.95
N ASP A 99 1.86 1.80 14.26
CA ASP A 99 1.70 0.44 14.76
C ASP A 99 2.55 0.19 16.01
N ALA A 100 3.76 0.73 16.04
CA ALA A 100 4.64 0.68 17.20
C ALA A 100 4.07 1.43 18.41
N VAL A 101 3.49 2.63 18.20
CA VAL A 101 3.02 3.50 19.28
C VAL A 101 1.61 3.09 19.75
N ALA A 102 0.63 3.12 18.86
CA ALA A 102 -0.77 2.85 19.17
C ALA A 102 -1.09 1.36 19.24
N GLY A 103 -0.39 0.54 18.44
CA GLY A 103 -0.56 -0.90 18.49
C GLY A 103 0.13 -1.54 19.68
N ILE A 104 1.46 -1.52 19.62
CA ILE A 104 2.31 -2.24 20.58
C ILE A 104 2.37 -1.48 21.91
N GLY A 105 2.65 -0.18 21.87
CA GLY A 105 2.76 0.65 23.06
C GLY A 105 1.45 0.68 23.87
N ALA A 106 0.33 1.04 23.23
CA ALA A 106 -0.95 1.10 23.92
C ALA A 106 -1.40 -0.29 24.40
N GLY A 107 -1.21 -1.34 23.59
CA GLY A 107 -1.48 -2.72 23.98
C GLY A 107 -0.68 -3.14 25.23
N THR A 108 0.58 -2.76 25.31
CA THR A 108 1.46 -3.05 26.46
C THR A 108 0.98 -2.35 27.72
N VAL A 109 0.64 -1.05 27.63
CA VAL A 109 0.17 -0.24 28.76
C VAL A 109 -1.18 -0.73 29.27
N ALA A 110 -2.11 -1.04 28.37
CA ALA A 110 -3.46 -1.49 28.73
C ALA A 110 -3.48 -2.83 29.49
N GLY A 111 -2.44 -3.64 29.34
CA GLY A 111 -2.30 -4.93 30.04
C GLY A 111 -1.59 -4.84 31.39
N GLN A 112 -1.10 -3.67 31.79
CA GLN A 112 -0.39 -3.51 33.07
C GLN A 112 -1.34 -3.48 34.27
N PRO A 113 -0.90 -3.97 35.44
CA PRO A 113 -1.57 -3.67 36.70
C PRO A 113 -1.40 -2.19 37.04
N GLY A 114 -2.44 -1.55 37.58
CA GLY A 114 -2.39 -0.13 37.98
C GLY A 114 -3.77 0.51 38.09
N ASP A 115 -3.79 1.83 38.33
CA ASP A 115 -5.03 2.62 38.31
C ASP A 115 -5.62 2.61 36.88
N PRO A 116 -6.85 2.09 36.69
CA PRO A 116 -7.49 2.06 35.38
C PRO A 116 -7.64 3.44 34.73
N THR A 117 -7.80 4.50 35.54
CA THR A 117 -7.97 5.87 35.02
C THR A 117 -6.67 6.39 34.42
N GLU A 118 -5.56 6.21 35.14
CA GLU A 118 -4.22 6.58 34.66
C GLU A 118 -3.82 5.80 33.40
N LEU A 119 -3.99 4.47 33.41
CA LEU A 119 -3.67 3.64 32.25
C LEU A 119 -4.48 4.04 31.02
N ARG A 120 -5.76 4.38 31.20
CA ARG A 120 -6.62 4.87 30.12
C ARG A 120 -6.10 6.19 29.55
N ARG A 121 -5.66 7.14 30.38
CA ARG A 121 -5.08 8.42 29.91
C ARG A 121 -3.83 8.18 29.06
N LEU A 122 -2.96 7.27 29.51
CA LEU A 122 -1.74 6.92 28.76
C LEU A 122 -2.07 6.26 27.40
N VAL A 123 -3.03 5.33 27.36
CA VAL A 123 -3.50 4.71 26.12
C VAL A 123 -4.04 5.75 25.14
N VAL A 124 -4.85 6.71 25.62
CA VAL A 124 -5.38 7.78 24.76
C VAL A 124 -4.26 8.66 24.21
N ALA A 125 -3.28 9.03 25.03
CA ALA A 125 -2.13 9.81 24.57
C ALA A 125 -1.31 9.07 23.49
N LEU A 126 -1.16 7.75 23.63
CA LEU A 126 -0.49 6.91 22.62
C LEU A 126 -1.30 6.82 21.33
N TYR A 127 -2.63 6.73 21.40
CA TYR A 127 -3.49 6.80 20.22
C TYR A 127 -3.37 8.15 19.51
N GLU A 128 -3.44 9.27 20.23
CA GLU A 128 -3.28 10.59 19.60
C GLU A 128 -1.92 10.75 18.88
N ALA A 129 -0.85 10.23 19.48
CA ALA A 129 0.47 10.22 18.85
C ALA A 129 0.52 9.29 17.62
N GLY A 130 -0.04 8.08 17.75
CA GLY A 130 -0.14 7.11 16.66
C GLY A 130 -0.96 7.64 15.50
N ASP A 131 -2.14 8.20 15.75
CA ASP A 131 -3.06 8.75 14.75
C ASP A 131 -2.39 9.86 13.92
N ARG A 132 -1.55 10.71 14.54
CA ARG A 132 -0.77 11.72 13.81
C ARG A 132 0.22 11.08 12.85
N LEU A 133 0.93 10.02 13.26
CA LEU A 133 1.84 9.27 12.40
C LEU A 133 1.09 8.56 11.27
N GLY A 134 -0.05 7.95 11.59
CA GLY A 134 -0.95 7.32 10.63
C GLY A 134 -1.44 8.30 9.58
N ALA A 135 -1.95 9.46 10.00
CA ALA A 135 -2.43 10.50 9.10
C ALA A 135 -1.34 10.95 8.12
N VAL A 136 -0.12 11.23 8.61
CA VAL A 136 1.03 11.54 7.74
C VAL A 136 1.29 10.40 6.75
N GLY A 137 1.25 9.15 7.22
CA GLY A 137 1.39 7.98 6.36
C GLY A 137 0.31 7.90 5.27
N VAL A 138 -0.96 8.04 5.62
CA VAL A 138 -2.08 7.96 4.67
C VAL A 138 -2.03 9.11 3.65
N TYR A 139 -1.74 10.33 4.08
CA TYR A 139 -1.57 11.44 3.14
C TYR A 139 -0.39 11.21 2.19
N ALA A 140 0.70 10.61 2.67
CA ALA A 140 1.79 10.19 1.81
C ALA A 140 1.35 9.08 0.84
N PHE A 141 0.54 8.11 1.26
CA PHE A 141 -0.03 7.09 0.36
C PHE A 141 -0.90 7.72 -0.75
N LEU A 142 -1.74 8.70 -0.41
CA LEU A 142 -2.57 9.43 -1.38
C LEU A 142 -1.71 10.22 -2.37
N ALA A 143 -0.69 10.93 -1.87
CA ALA A 143 0.28 11.63 -2.72
C ALA A 143 1.06 10.67 -3.63
N ALA A 144 1.47 9.51 -3.11
CA ALA A 144 2.10 8.45 -3.88
C ALA A 144 1.17 7.93 -4.98
N THR A 145 -0.12 7.79 -4.68
CA THR A 145 -1.15 7.36 -5.64
C THR A 145 -1.29 8.34 -6.80
N LEU A 146 -1.39 9.64 -6.51
CA LEU A 146 -1.47 10.68 -7.52
C LEU A 146 -0.21 10.73 -8.40
N ALA A 147 0.97 10.73 -7.77
CA ALA A 147 2.24 10.77 -8.47
C ALA A 147 2.48 9.50 -9.32
N ALA A 148 2.14 8.31 -8.79
CA ALA A 148 2.19 7.05 -9.53
C ALA A 148 1.22 7.06 -10.72
N SER A 149 0.03 7.66 -10.58
CA SER A 149 -0.94 7.80 -11.67
C SER A 149 -0.39 8.64 -12.82
N VAL A 150 0.31 9.73 -12.54
CA VAL A 150 1.00 10.54 -13.57
C VAL A 150 2.08 9.71 -14.26
N ALA A 151 2.93 9.02 -13.49
CA ALA A 151 4.01 8.21 -14.03
C ALA A 151 3.49 7.06 -14.92
N LEU A 152 2.49 6.30 -14.44
CA LEU A 152 1.86 5.21 -15.18
C LEU A 152 1.02 5.73 -16.36
N GLY A 153 0.29 6.83 -16.17
CA GLY A 153 -0.57 7.45 -17.18
C GLY A 153 0.21 7.90 -18.41
N SER A 154 1.44 8.40 -18.22
CA SER A 154 2.33 8.73 -19.36
C SER A 154 2.63 7.55 -20.29
N ARG A 155 2.44 6.31 -19.80
CA ARG A 155 2.72 5.07 -20.51
C ARG A 155 1.49 4.23 -20.81
N HIS A 156 0.41 4.37 -20.07
CA HIS A 156 -0.75 3.50 -20.18
C HIS A 156 -2.03 4.29 -20.48
N GLY A 157 -1.93 5.61 -20.58
CA GLY A 157 -3.03 6.52 -20.87
C GLY A 157 -4.09 6.51 -19.78
N LEU A 158 -5.33 6.84 -20.14
CA LEU A 158 -6.48 6.91 -19.23
C LEU A 158 -6.87 5.55 -18.62
N ARG A 159 -6.28 4.44 -19.07
CA ARG A 159 -6.55 3.10 -18.52
C ARG A 159 -6.14 2.94 -17.06
N VAL A 160 -5.29 3.82 -16.54
CA VAL A 160 -4.88 3.82 -15.13
C VAL A 160 -5.95 4.41 -14.20
N LEU A 161 -6.88 5.22 -14.75
CA LEU A 161 -7.84 5.98 -13.95
C LEU A 161 -8.74 5.12 -13.06
N PRO A 162 -9.27 3.96 -13.49
CA PRO A 162 -10.10 3.13 -12.60
C PRO A 162 -9.34 2.71 -11.34
N GLY A 163 -8.10 2.24 -11.48
CA GLY A 163 -7.26 1.87 -10.34
C GLY A 163 -6.92 3.08 -9.47
N THR A 164 -6.65 4.24 -10.07
CA THR A 164 -6.39 5.49 -9.37
C THR A 164 -7.58 5.91 -8.51
N VAL A 165 -8.78 5.93 -9.07
CA VAL A 165 -10.01 6.31 -8.34
C VAL A 165 -10.24 5.37 -7.16
N VAL A 166 -10.13 4.05 -7.37
CA VAL A 166 -10.30 3.07 -6.30
C VAL A 166 -9.27 3.28 -5.18
N LEU A 167 -8.00 3.50 -5.52
CA LEU A 167 -6.94 3.72 -4.53
C LEU A 167 -7.11 5.04 -3.76
N LEU A 168 -7.58 6.11 -4.41
CA LEU A 168 -7.84 7.39 -3.73
C LEU A 168 -9.03 7.28 -2.78
N VAL A 169 -10.12 6.65 -3.20
CA VAL A 169 -11.30 6.43 -2.35
C VAL A 169 -10.95 5.52 -1.17
N ALA A 170 -10.23 4.43 -1.41
CA ALA A 170 -9.77 3.54 -0.36
C ALA A 170 -8.77 4.25 0.58
N GLY A 171 -7.82 5.00 0.04
CA GLY A 171 -6.87 5.80 0.84
C GLY A 171 -7.57 6.86 1.69
N TRP A 172 -8.64 7.50 1.18
CA TRP A 172 -9.46 8.40 1.96
C TRP A 172 -10.18 7.69 3.10
N SER A 173 -10.82 6.54 2.80
CA SER A 173 -11.42 5.68 3.84
C SER A 173 -10.39 5.23 4.88
N PHE A 174 -9.12 5.06 4.49
CA PHE A 174 -8.06 4.59 5.37
C PHE A 174 -7.61 5.60 6.43
N ILE A 175 -7.93 6.89 6.25
CA ILE A 175 -7.59 7.95 7.22
C ILE A 175 -8.10 7.60 8.62
N ASP A 176 -9.30 7.03 8.70
CA ASP A 176 -9.99 6.77 9.97
C ASP A 176 -10.47 5.32 10.10
N SER A 177 -10.57 4.53 9.01
CA SER A 177 -10.96 3.11 9.11
C SER A 177 -9.85 2.17 9.60
N HIS A 178 -8.58 2.53 9.40
CA HIS A 178 -7.44 1.64 9.64
C HIS A 178 -7.69 0.23 9.05
N ILE A 179 -7.40 -0.83 9.81
CA ILE A 179 -7.77 -2.21 9.50
C ILE A 179 -9.01 -2.68 10.28
N PHE A 180 -9.68 -1.78 11.02
CA PHE A 180 -10.81 -2.13 11.88
C PHE A 180 -12.01 -2.62 11.06
N SER A 181 -12.46 -3.85 11.35
CA SER A 181 -13.63 -4.43 10.69
C SER A 181 -14.93 -3.67 11.02
N PRO A 182 -15.88 -3.53 10.07
CA PRO A 182 -15.84 -4.04 8.69
C PRO A 182 -15.19 -3.09 7.68
N ARG A 183 -15.18 -1.79 7.96
CA ARG A 183 -14.77 -0.77 6.97
C ARG A 183 -13.30 -0.87 6.60
N GLY A 184 -12.41 -1.10 7.57
CA GLY A 184 -10.98 -1.27 7.31
C GLY A 184 -10.69 -2.50 6.43
N VAL A 185 -11.40 -3.61 6.63
CA VAL A 185 -11.29 -4.80 5.77
C VAL A 185 -11.71 -4.46 4.33
N GLN A 186 -12.83 -3.77 4.15
CA GLN A 186 -13.30 -3.31 2.83
C GLN A 186 -12.30 -2.34 2.18
N THR A 187 -11.72 -1.42 2.95
CA THR A 187 -10.66 -0.50 2.51
C THR A 187 -9.47 -1.28 1.95
N MET A 188 -8.98 -2.29 2.68
CA MET A 188 -7.84 -3.10 2.25
C MET A 188 -8.12 -3.89 0.97
N LEU A 189 -9.31 -4.52 0.88
CA LEU A 189 -9.72 -5.22 -0.33
C LEU A 189 -9.86 -4.27 -1.52
N ALA A 190 -10.39 -3.06 -1.31
CA ALA A 190 -10.47 -2.03 -2.34
C ALA A 190 -9.05 -1.62 -2.81
N MET A 191 -8.08 -1.46 -1.89
CA MET A 191 -6.69 -1.20 -2.28
C MET A 191 -6.09 -2.33 -3.12
N ALA A 192 -6.33 -3.60 -2.76
CA ALA A 192 -5.90 -4.74 -3.59
C ALA A 192 -6.50 -4.68 -5.00
N VAL A 193 -7.79 -4.37 -5.12
CA VAL A 193 -8.47 -4.19 -6.42
C VAL A 193 -7.85 -3.04 -7.20
N GLY A 194 -7.58 -1.90 -6.55
CA GLY A 194 -6.96 -0.73 -7.18
C GLY A 194 -5.58 -1.04 -7.78
N PHE A 195 -4.72 -1.75 -7.04
CA PHE A 195 -3.43 -2.20 -7.54
C PHE A 195 -3.55 -3.26 -8.65
N ALA A 196 -4.52 -4.17 -8.57
CA ALA A 196 -4.79 -5.15 -9.62
C ALA A 196 -5.24 -4.46 -10.93
N LEU A 197 -6.10 -3.44 -10.84
CA LEU A 197 -6.53 -2.62 -11.99
C LEU A 197 -5.34 -1.93 -12.67
N TRP A 198 -4.43 -1.32 -11.91
CA TRP A 198 -3.19 -0.77 -12.47
C TRP A 198 -2.31 -1.84 -13.13
N THR A 199 -2.22 -3.02 -12.52
CA THR A 199 -1.46 -4.15 -13.07
C THR A 199 -2.01 -4.59 -14.43
N TRP A 200 -3.33 -4.73 -14.56
CA TRP A 200 -3.96 -5.08 -15.83
C TRP A 200 -3.84 -3.96 -16.87
N ALA A 201 -3.95 -2.69 -16.45
CA ALA A 201 -3.73 -1.55 -17.34
C ALA A 201 -2.30 -1.56 -17.93
N ALA A 202 -1.31 -1.96 -17.12
CA ALA A 202 0.08 -2.08 -17.56
C ALA A 202 0.31 -3.28 -18.49
N ALA A 203 -0.37 -4.40 -18.28
CA ALA A 203 -0.19 -5.63 -19.05
C ALA A 203 -0.73 -5.56 -20.50
N ARG A 204 -1.83 -4.84 -20.74
CA ARG A 204 -2.54 -4.81 -22.04
C ARG A 204 -1.78 -4.13 -23.19
N ARG A 205 -0.67 -3.43 -22.93
CA ARG A 205 0.19 -2.85 -23.98
C ARG A 205 1.19 -3.83 -24.60
N ASN A 206 1.38 -5.01 -24.00
CA ASN A 206 2.30 -6.04 -24.51
C ASN A 206 1.59 -7.09 -25.40
N GLY A 207 0.35 -6.85 -25.83
CA GLY A 207 -0.28 -7.68 -26.86
C GLY A 207 0.46 -7.55 -28.19
N PRO A 208 0.51 -8.61 -29.02
CA PRO A 208 1.30 -8.61 -30.26
C PRO A 208 0.92 -7.38 -31.08
N ALA A 209 1.92 -6.56 -31.40
CA ALA A 209 1.76 -5.49 -32.37
C ALA A 209 1.17 -6.13 -33.62
N ALA A 210 -0.03 -5.70 -34.02
CA ALA A 210 -0.63 -6.12 -35.26
C ALA A 210 0.41 -5.90 -36.36
N THR A 211 1.00 -6.99 -36.85
CA THR A 211 1.83 -6.98 -38.04
C THR A 211 0.96 -6.39 -39.14
N LYS A 212 1.25 -5.15 -39.51
CA LYS A 212 0.66 -4.53 -40.68
C LYS A 212 0.93 -5.50 -41.83
N PRO A 213 -0.08 -5.94 -42.61
CA PRO A 213 0.18 -6.72 -43.81
C PRO A 213 1.16 -5.93 -44.65
N ALA A 214 2.25 -6.56 -45.07
CA ALA A 214 3.13 -5.96 -46.07
C ALA A 214 2.25 -5.64 -47.29
N ASP A 215 2.24 -4.37 -47.70
CA ASP A 215 1.69 -3.99 -48.99
C ASP A 215 2.37 -4.86 -50.04
N ALA A 216 1.59 -5.76 -50.64
CA ALA A 216 1.96 -6.42 -51.87
C ALA A 216 1.76 -5.40 -53.00
N THR A 217 2.72 -4.51 -53.16
CA THR A 217 2.99 -3.88 -54.45
C THR A 217 4.20 -4.60 -55.01
N ASP A 218 3.97 -5.48 -55.98
CA ASP A 218 4.84 -5.74 -57.14
C ASP A 218 4.21 -6.86 -57.99
N GLY A 219 3.77 -6.51 -59.22
CA GLY A 219 3.27 -7.43 -60.24
C GLY A 219 2.14 -6.87 -61.08
#